data_AF-A0A7C4SNP5-F1
#
_entry.id   AF-A0A7C4SNP5-F1
#
_cell.length_a   1.000
_cell.length_b   1.000
_cell.length_c   1.000
_cell.angle_alpha   90.00
_cell.angle_beta   90.00
_cell.angle_gamma   90.00
#
_symmetry.space_group_name_H-M   'P 1'
#
loop_
_entity.id
_entity.type
_entity.pdbx_description
1 polymer ?
#
loop_
_entity_poly.entity_id
_entity_poly.type
_entity_poly.pdbx_seq_one_letter_code
_entity_poly.pdbx_strand_id
1 'polypeptide(L)'
;MAADRGIKKKEGRDCPRAVLFDFGRVISAQKPARLFEEYERILDLPAGSFKNLFDKSPEWHDALLGRMTLDGFWEAVGPKLGLRTSEEISRFRHRFEADEAPNQAVLGLIQRLRGRCRLAVLSNSPPGLSRWLEKWGILDCFDVVFCSGEQGVVKPNPRAYLETLKRLGVEPSQAVFVDDEAVNVDAARRLGLRAVLFTDSDSLLEELENLFQDSLAP
;
A
#
# COMPACT_ATOMS: atom_id res chain seq x y z
N MET A 1 -37.21 -22.27 -39.60
CA MET A 1 -36.01 -22.85 -38.96
C MET A 1 -34.88 -21.84 -39.12
N ALA A 2 -34.81 -20.84 -38.25
CA ALA A 2 -34.11 -20.83 -36.97
C ALA A 2 -32.57 -20.87 -37.14
N ALA A 3 -31.95 -19.71 -36.97
CA ALA A 3 -30.64 -19.56 -36.32
C ALA A 3 -30.48 -18.07 -35.93
N ASP A 4 -31.23 -17.68 -34.91
CA ASP A 4 -30.99 -16.46 -34.13
C ASP A 4 -29.67 -16.65 -33.38
N ARG A 5 -28.59 -16.06 -33.90
CA ARG A 5 -27.29 -16.04 -33.21
C ARG A 5 -27.34 -14.90 -32.20
N GLY A 6 -27.94 -15.21 -31.05
CA GLY A 6 -27.93 -14.35 -29.88
C GLY A 6 -26.49 -13.95 -29.52
N ILE A 7 -26.16 -12.68 -29.77
CA ILE A 7 -25.05 -12.01 -29.13
C ILE A 7 -25.37 -12.01 -27.64
N LYS A 8 -24.72 -12.89 -26.88
CA LYS A 8 -24.76 -12.83 -25.42
C LYS A 8 -24.21 -11.46 -25.02
N LYS A 9 -25.08 -10.55 -24.59
CA LYS A 9 -24.69 -9.38 -23.80
C LYS A 9 -23.81 -9.90 -22.65
N LYS A 10 -22.54 -9.49 -22.58
CA LYS A 10 -21.77 -9.63 -21.34
C LYS A 10 -22.61 -8.95 -20.25
N GLU A 11 -23.08 -9.72 -19.27
CA GLU A 11 -23.78 -9.16 -18.11
C GLU A 11 -22.89 -8.03 -17.55
N GLY A 12 -23.47 -6.83 -17.47
CA GLY A 12 -22.76 -5.61 -17.14
C GLY A 12 -22.14 -5.74 -15.76
N ARG A 13 -20.82 -5.85 -15.68
CA ARG A 13 -20.12 -5.56 -14.44
C ARG A 13 -20.16 -4.06 -14.26
N ASP A 14 -20.84 -3.61 -13.22
CA ASP A 14 -20.82 -2.20 -12.84
C ASP A 14 -19.37 -1.75 -12.61
N CYS A 15 -19.05 -0.61 -13.23
CA CYS A 15 -17.78 0.07 -13.06
C CYS A 15 -17.50 0.30 -11.57
N PRO A 16 -16.27 0.05 -11.06
CA PRO A 16 -15.94 0.33 -9.68
C PRO A 16 -16.24 1.77 -9.29
N ARG A 17 -16.85 1.96 -8.12
CA ARG A 17 -17.08 3.28 -7.52
C ARG A 17 -15.91 3.73 -6.64
N ALA A 18 -15.02 2.81 -6.27
CA ALA A 18 -13.83 3.11 -5.49
C ALA A 18 -12.63 2.23 -5.82
N VAL A 19 -11.43 2.79 -5.63
CA VAL A 19 -10.17 2.04 -5.63
C VAL A 19 -9.41 2.31 -4.33
N LEU A 20 -9.02 1.23 -3.65
CA LEU A 20 -8.22 1.24 -2.43
C LEU A 20 -6.81 0.75 -2.81
N PHE A 21 -5.80 1.57 -2.56
CA PHE A 21 -4.40 1.23 -2.82
C PHE A 21 -3.67 0.91 -1.52
N ASP A 22 -2.89 -0.17 -1.50
CA ASP A 22 -1.79 -0.27 -0.54
C ASP A 22 -0.74 0.83 -0.81
N PHE A 23 0.06 1.14 0.20
CA PHE A 23 1.14 2.10 0.06
C PHE A 23 2.48 1.43 -0.27
N GLY A 24 2.93 0.46 0.53
CA GLY A 24 4.28 -0.08 0.42
C GLY A 24 4.43 -0.93 -0.82
N ARG A 25 5.46 -0.69 -1.64
CA ARG A 25 5.71 -1.44 -2.89
C ARG A 25 4.61 -1.31 -3.97
N VAL A 26 3.52 -0.57 -3.70
CA VAL A 26 2.47 -0.19 -4.65
C VAL A 26 2.59 1.30 -4.99
N ILE A 27 2.21 2.20 -4.07
CA ILE A 27 2.37 3.66 -4.23
C ILE A 27 3.84 4.04 -4.05
N SER A 28 4.48 3.52 -3.01
CA SER A 28 5.93 3.58 -2.86
C SER A 28 6.57 2.49 -3.72
N ALA A 29 7.69 2.80 -4.34
CA ALA A 29 8.41 1.83 -5.14
C ALA A 29 9.08 0.78 -4.25
N GLN A 30 9.16 -0.46 -4.73
CA GLN A 30 9.97 -1.49 -4.10
C GLN A 30 11.44 -1.00 -4.00
N LYS A 31 11.94 -0.89 -2.77
CA LYS A 31 13.38 -0.67 -2.54
C LYS A 31 14.17 -1.84 -3.13
N PRO A 32 15.22 -1.59 -3.92
CA PRO A 32 15.98 -2.66 -4.55
C PRO A 32 16.77 -3.44 -3.50
N ALA A 33 16.93 -4.75 -3.67
CA ALA A 33 17.62 -5.62 -2.71
C ALA A 33 19.04 -5.13 -2.34
N ARG A 34 19.78 -4.62 -3.34
CA ARG A 34 21.13 -4.02 -3.17
C ARG A 34 21.21 -2.93 -2.10
N LEU A 35 20.10 -2.22 -1.86
CA LEU A 35 20.07 -1.14 -0.87
C LEU A 35 20.07 -1.70 0.55
N PHE A 36 19.30 -2.78 0.79
CA PHE A 36 19.34 -3.48 2.07
C PHE A 36 20.69 -4.16 2.30
N GLU A 37 21.28 -4.77 1.26
CA GLU A 37 22.65 -5.32 1.32
C GLU A 37 23.67 -4.24 1.67
N GLU A 38 23.52 -3.02 1.15
CA GLU A 38 24.38 -1.90 1.48
C GLU A 38 24.23 -1.47 2.94
N TYR A 39 22.99 -1.37 3.46
CA TYR A 39 22.75 -1.07 4.87
C TYR A 39 23.39 -2.12 5.78
N GLU A 40 23.21 -3.40 5.45
CA GLU A 40 23.78 -4.51 6.21
C GLU A 40 25.31 -4.44 6.22
N ARG A 41 25.93 -4.18 5.07
CA ARG A 41 27.39 -4.01 4.98
C ARG A 41 27.91 -2.81 5.77
N ILE A 42 27.20 -1.68 5.74
CA ILE A 42 27.63 -0.45 6.44
C ILE A 42 27.51 -0.59 7.96
N LEU A 43 26.52 -1.36 8.41
CA LEU A 43 26.26 -1.60 9.83
C LEU A 43 26.91 -2.88 10.35
N ASP A 44 27.69 -3.58 9.52
CA ASP A 44 28.32 -4.88 9.83
C ASP A 44 27.31 -5.92 10.34
N LEU A 45 26.16 -6.01 9.65
CA LEU A 45 25.06 -6.89 10.00
C LEU A 45 25.04 -8.14 9.09
N PRO A 46 24.55 -9.30 9.61
CA PRO A 46 24.28 -10.46 8.78
C PRO A 46 23.27 -10.18 7.67
N ALA A 47 23.39 -10.91 6.56
CA ALA A 47 22.45 -10.83 5.45
C ALA A 47 21.00 -11.12 5.90
N GLY A 48 20.06 -10.29 5.49
CA GLY A 48 18.63 -10.41 5.83
C GLY A 48 18.26 -9.88 7.22
N SER A 49 19.16 -9.17 7.89
CA SER A 49 18.90 -8.45 9.14
C SER A 49 17.71 -7.50 9.01
N PHE A 50 17.63 -6.71 7.93
CA PHE A 50 16.49 -5.79 7.74
C PHE A 50 15.19 -6.51 7.42
N LYS A 51 15.26 -7.60 6.65
CA LYS A 51 14.08 -8.44 6.40
C LYS A 51 13.53 -8.98 7.71
N ASN A 52 14.40 -9.55 8.56
CA ASN A 52 13.98 -10.05 9.87
C ASN A 52 13.47 -8.92 10.78
N LEU A 53 14.07 -7.72 10.71
CA LEU A 53 13.61 -6.55 11.46
C LEU A 53 12.15 -6.23 11.14
N PHE A 54 11.80 -6.07 9.86
CA PHE A 54 10.43 -5.71 9.46
C PHE A 54 9.44 -6.89 9.53
N ASP A 55 9.89 -8.13 9.35
CA ASP A 55 8.97 -9.28 9.37
C ASP A 55 8.70 -9.81 10.78
N LYS A 56 9.67 -9.69 11.69
CA LYS A 56 9.66 -10.45 12.96
C LYS A 56 9.83 -9.60 14.21
N SER A 57 10.18 -8.32 14.10
CA SER A 57 10.40 -7.52 15.30
C SER A 57 9.06 -7.13 15.95
N PRO A 58 8.95 -7.28 17.29
CA PRO A 58 7.79 -6.78 18.02
C PRO A 58 7.70 -5.25 17.92
N GLU A 59 8.83 -4.54 17.84
CA GLU A 59 8.85 -3.08 17.72
C GLU A 59 8.17 -2.61 16.41
N TRP A 60 8.45 -3.28 15.29
CA TRP A 60 7.78 -2.96 14.03
C TRP A 60 6.29 -3.27 14.11
N HIS A 61 5.93 -4.43 14.67
CA HIS A 61 4.53 -4.80 14.84
C HIS A 61 3.77 -3.80 15.73
N ASP A 62 4.39 -3.32 16.81
CA ASP A 62 3.83 -2.30 17.70
C ASP A 62 3.69 -0.95 16.99
N ALA A 63 4.65 -0.58 16.14
CA ALA A 63 4.54 0.61 15.31
C ALA A 63 3.38 0.52 14.31
N LEU A 64 3.21 -0.63 13.65
CA LEU A 64 2.09 -0.89 12.74
C LEU A 64 0.71 -0.85 13.43
N LEU A 65 0.65 -1.06 14.74
CA LEU A 65 -0.58 -1.01 15.53
C LEU A 65 -0.72 0.28 16.35
N GLY A 66 0.18 1.26 16.17
CA GLY A 66 0.11 2.55 16.87
C GLY A 66 0.47 2.48 18.34
N ARG A 67 1.00 1.33 18.80
CA ARG A 67 1.52 1.16 20.17
C ARG A 67 2.91 1.77 20.35
N MET A 68 3.57 2.09 19.23
CA MET A 68 4.87 2.73 19.16
C MET A 68 4.88 3.78 18.06
N THR A 69 5.55 4.91 18.28
CA THR A 69 5.79 5.90 17.22
C THR A 69 6.89 5.40 16.28
N LEU A 70 6.96 5.94 15.06
CA LEU A 70 8.07 5.60 14.15
C LEU A 70 9.43 5.98 14.76
N ASP A 71 9.50 7.11 15.46
CA ASP A 71 10.69 7.56 16.18
C ASP A 71 11.07 6.57 17.29
N GLY A 72 10.10 6.13 18.09
CA GLY A 72 10.32 5.13 19.14
C GLY A 72 10.74 3.77 18.58
N PHE A 73 10.26 3.39 17.40
CA PHE A 73 10.75 2.21 16.69
C PHE A 73 12.24 2.34 16.38
N TRP A 74 12.67 3.44 15.78
CA TRP A 74 14.09 3.67 15.45
C TRP A 74 14.98 3.72 16.70
N GLU A 75 14.52 4.35 17.77
CA GLU A 75 15.21 4.37 19.07
C GLU A 75 15.35 2.96 19.67
N ALA A 76 14.31 2.13 19.57
CA ALA A 76 14.33 0.77 20.13
C ALA A 76 15.18 -0.20 19.30
N VAL A 77 15.22 -0.06 17.98
CA VAL A 77 15.95 -0.98 17.09
C VAL A 77 17.37 -0.51 16.79
N GLY A 78 17.68 0.78 16.94
CA GLY A 78 19.00 1.36 16.72
C GLY A 78 20.14 0.58 17.39
N PRO A 79 20.06 0.29 18.71
CA PRO A 79 21.06 -0.52 19.40
C PRO A 79 21.23 -1.94 18.83
N LYS A 80 20.14 -2.55 18.32
CA LYS A 80 20.18 -3.87 17.68
C LYS A 80 20.87 -3.83 16.31
N LEU A 81 20.91 -2.66 15.69
CA LEU A 81 21.60 -2.37 14.43
C LEU A 81 23.04 -1.86 14.65
N GLY A 82 23.55 -1.87 15.88
CA GLY A 82 24.89 -1.37 16.21
C GLY A 82 25.01 0.15 16.33
N LEU A 83 23.90 0.89 16.26
CA LEU A 83 23.86 2.34 16.45
C LEU A 83 23.82 2.66 17.95
N ARG A 84 24.78 3.44 18.44
CA ARG A 84 25.03 3.64 19.88
C ARG A 84 24.56 4.98 20.42
N THR A 85 24.34 5.95 19.55
CA THR A 85 23.93 7.32 19.90
C THR A 85 22.65 7.72 19.17
N SER A 86 21.88 8.63 19.76
CA SER A 86 20.68 9.19 19.12
C SER A 86 20.99 9.86 17.78
N GLU A 87 22.18 10.43 17.63
CA GLU A 87 22.65 11.04 16.37
C GLU A 87 22.88 9.99 15.28
N GLU A 88 23.50 8.84 15.62
CA GLU A 88 23.67 7.72 14.67
C GLU A 88 22.32 7.15 14.24
N ILE A 89 21.38 6.99 15.18
CA ILE A 89 20.02 6.53 14.92
C ILE A 89 19.30 7.50 13.98
N SER A 90 19.32 8.80 14.31
CA SER A 90 18.70 9.85 13.50
C SER A 90 19.28 9.89 12.09
N ARG A 91 20.61 9.85 11.96
CA ARG A 91 21.29 9.85 10.66
C ARG A 91 20.91 8.64 9.81
N PHE A 92 20.91 7.44 10.41
CA PHE A 92 20.54 6.23 9.69
C PHE A 92 19.07 6.26 9.26
N ARG A 93 18.17 6.64 10.16
CA ARG A 93 16.75 6.85 9.85
C ARG A 93 16.57 7.80 8.68
N HIS A 94 17.19 8.98 8.73
CA HIS A 94 17.07 9.98 7.67
C HIS A 94 17.55 9.45 6.32
N ARG A 95 18.64 8.66 6.31
CA ARG A 95 19.08 7.96 5.10
C ARG A 95 18.02 6.96 4.62
N PHE A 96 17.54 6.09 5.49
CA PHE A 96 16.53 5.08 5.16
C PHE A 96 15.24 5.69 4.59
N GLU A 97 14.81 6.83 5.14
CA GLU A 97 13.69 7.63 4.64
C GLU A 97 14.03 8.32 3.31
N ALA A 98 15.24 8.85 3.13
CA ALA A 98 15.65 9.48 1.88
C ALA A 98 15.69 8.51 0.69
N ASP A 99 15.93 7.23 0.96
CA ASP A 99 15.90 6.17 -0.05
C ASP A 99 14.47 5.67 -0.37
N GLU A 100 13.43 6.23 0.26
CA GLU A 100 12.04 6.01 -0.12
C GLU A 100 11.68 6.81 -1.39
N ALA A 101 11.19 6.11 -2.40
CA ALA A 101 10.83 6.70 -3.69
C ALA A 101 9.39 6.34 -4.08
N PRO A 102 8.65 7.23 -4.76
CA PRO A 102 7.34 6.90 -5.29
C PRO A 102 7.44 6.03 -6.55
N ASN A 103 6.43 5.17 -6.75
CA ASN A 103 6.17 4.54 -8.03
C ASN A 103 5.48 5.52 -8.97
N GLN A 104 6.26 6.16 -9.86
CA GLN A 104 5.78 7.23 -10.74
C GLN A 104 4.60 6.82 -11.63
N ALA A 105 4.58 5.58 -12.12
CA ALA A 105 3.48 5.07 -12.94
C ALA A 105 2.17 4.96 -12.13
N VAL A 106 2.26 4.48 -10.89
CA VAL A 106 1.10 4.42 -9.97
C VAL A 106 0.63 5.82 -9.57
N LEU A 107 1.55 6.78 -9.35
CA LEU A 107 1.17 8.18 -9.11
C LEU A 107 0.36 8.75 -10.29
N GLY A 108 0.84 8.57 -11.53
CA GLY A 108 0.13 9.02 -12.72
C GLY A 108 -1.24 8.36 -12.88
N LEU A 109 -1.35 7.07 -12.55
CA LEU A 109 -2.63 6.36 -12.51
C LEU A 109 -3.60 6.93 -11.46
N ILE A 110 -3.14 7.18 -10.23
CA ILE A 110 -3.95 7.80 -9.16
C ILE A 110 -4.50 9.15 -9.61
N GLN A 111 -3.66 9.99 -10.22
CA GLN A 111 -4.07 11.30 -10.73
C GLN A 111 -5.15 11.19 -11.81
N ARG A 112 -5.07 10.19 -12.70
CA ARG A 112 -6.09 9.95 -13.76
C ARG A 112 -7.40 9.41 -13.20
N LEU A 113 -7.35 8.64 -12.11
CA LEU A 113 -8.54 8.12 -11.42
C LEU A 113 -9.24 9.19 -10.56
N ARG A 114 -8.52 10.23 -10.14
CA ARG A 114 -9.08 11.34 -9.34
C ARG A 114 -10.28 11.96 -10.06
N GLY A 115 -11.41 12.00 -9.38
CA GLY A 115 -12.67 12.54 -9.92
C GLY A 115 -13.48 11.54 -10.76
N ARG A 116 -12.92 10.39 -11.15
CA ARG A 116 -13.66 9.29 -11.81
C ARG A 116 -14.29 8.33 -10.81
N CYS A 117 -13.64 8.13 -9.67
CA CYS A 117 -14.11 7.28 -8.58
C CYS A 117 -13.59 7.79 -7.23
N ARG A 118 -14.05 7.18 -6.14
CA ARG A 118 -13.49 7.44 -4.81
C ARG A 118 -12.15 6.74 -4.66
N LEU A 119 -11.19 7.41 -4.04
CA LEU A 119 -9.85 6.86 -3.85
C LEU A 119 -9.54 6.75 -2.37
N ALA A 120 -8.92 5.64 -1.99
CA ALA A 120 -8.37 5.49 -0.65
C ALA A 120 -6.98 4.87 -0.65
N VAL A 121 -6.23 5.20 0.39
CA VAL A 121 -5.09 4.40 0.83
C VAL A 121 -5.55 3.48 1.94
N LEU A 122 -5.19 2.20 1.88
CA LEU A 122 -5.38 1.22 2.94
C LEU A 122 -4.05 0.50 3.16
N SER A 123 -3.29 0.96 4.15
CA SER A 123 -1.91 0.51 4.36
C SER A 123 -1.64 0.01 5.78
N ASN A 124 -0.84 -1.05 5.87
CA ASN A 124 -0.13 -1.37 7.10
C ASN A 124 1.10 -0.49 7.18
N SER A 125 1.05 0.55 8.00
CA SER A 125 2.16 1.50 8.14
C SER A 125 2.19 2.09 9.55
N PRO A 126 3.37 2.47 10.06
CA PRO A 126 3.46 3.31 11.25
C PRO A 126 2.75 4.67 11.04
N PRO A 127 2.42 5.39 12.13
CA PRO A 127 1.81 6.71 12.03
C PRO A 127 2.61 7.68 11.16
N GLY A 128 1.91 8.56 10.43
CA GLY A 128 2.55 9.60 9.59
C GLY A 128 2.57 9.32 8.09
N LEU A 129 1.84 8.30 7.62
CA LEU A 129 1.70 7.94 6.20
C LEU A 129 1.33 9.13 5.30
N SER A 130 0.41 9.99 5.76
CA SER A 130 -0.07 11.16 5.00
C SER A 130 1.06 12.14 4.63
N ARG A 131 2.15 12.19 5.39
CA ARG A 131 3.31 13.05 5.07
C ARG A 131 3.99 12.62 3.76
N TRP A 132 4.01 11.33 3.45
CA TRP A 132 4.53 10.83 2.18
C TRP A 132 3.62 11.19 1.02
N LEU A 133 2.32 11.04 1.20
CA LEU A 133 1.32 11.40 0.19
C LEU A 133 1.36 12.92 -0.11
N GLU A 134 1.54 13.74 0.92
CA GLU A 134 1.71 15.19 0.80
C GLU A 134 3.02 15.54 0.07
N LYS A 135 4.14 14.94 0.51
CA LYS A 135 5.47 15.11 -0.12
C LYS A 135 5.45 14.76 -1.62
N TRP A 136 4.64 13.77 -2.01
CA TRP A 136 4.51 13.33 -3.41
C TRP A 136 3.32 13.97 -4.15
N GLY A 137 2.64 14.95 -3.54
CA GLY A 137 1.60 15.75 -4.19
C GLY A 137 0.31 14.98 -4.54
N ILE A 138 0.05 13.85 -3.87
CA ILE A 138 -1.12 13.00 -4.13
C ILE A 138 -2.09 12.90 -2.96
N LEU A 139 -1.81 13.53 -1.81
CA LEU A 139 -2.70 13.48 -0.64
C LEU A 139 -4.14 13.91 -1.01
N ASP A 140 -4.29 15.02 -1.73
CA ASP A 140 -5.61 15.55 -2.14
C ASP A 140 -6.32 14.71 -3.20
N CYS A 141 -5.69 13.65 -3.71
CA CYS A 141 -6.34 12.68 -4.60
C CYS A 141 -7.22 11.68 -3.82
N PHE A 142 -6.95 11.47 -2.53
CA PHE A 142 -7.62 10.45 -1.73
C PHE A 142 -8.74 11.04 -0.88
N ASP A 143 -9.90 10.39 -0.92
CA ASP A 143 -11.02 10.68 -0.03
C ASP A 143 -10.77 10.11 1.38
N VAL A 144 -10.03 9.01 1.48
CA VAL A 144 -9.74 8.33 2.74
C VAL A 144 -8.28 7.86 2.77
N VAL A 145 -7.56 8.17 3.86
CA VAL A 145 -6.27 7.56 4.16
C VAL A 145 -6.42 6.71 5.42
N PHE A 146 -6.35 5.40 5.25
CA PHE A 146 -6.35 4.42 6.33
C PHE A 146 -4.91 3.94 6.58
N CYS A 147 -4.32 4.42 7.67
CA CYS A 147 -3.01 4.01 8.16
C CYS A 147 -3.17 3.12 9.39
N SER A 148 -2.70 1.87 9.35
CA SER A 148 -2.88 0.92 10.47
C SER A 148 -2.36 1.46 11.81
N GLY A 149 -1.22 2.16 11.81
CA GLY A 149 -0.62 2.74 13.01
C GLY A 149 -1.45 3.85 13.64
N GLU A 150 -2.33 4.50 12.88
CA GLU A 150 -3.26 5.51 13.41
C GLU A 150 -4.59 4.87 13.83
N GLN A 151 -4.94 3.73 13.24
CA GLN A 151 -6.25 3.08 13.43
C GLN A 151 -6.20 1.89 14.39
N GLY A 152 -5.00 1.41 14.76
CA GLY A 152 -4.79 0.28 15.65
C GLY A 152 -5.22 -1.08 15.08
N VAL A 153 -5.35 -1.20 13.75
CA VAL A 153 -5.72 -2.45 13.09
C VAL A 153 -4.97 -2.60 11.78
N VAL A 154 -4.45 -3.80 11.52
CA VAL A 154 -3.68 -4.15 10.32
C VAL A 154 -4.48 -5.05 9.39
N LYS A 155 -4.27 -4.93 8.08
CA LYS A 155 -4.56 -6.02 7.14
C LYS A 155 -3.77 -7.28 7.53
N PRO A 156 -4.30 -8.50 7.35
CA PRO A 156 -5.55 -8.86 6.66
C PRO A 156 -6.81 -8.86 7.56
N ASN A 157 -6.82 -8.14 8.69
CA ASN A 157 -8.01 -8.08 9.55
C ASN A 157 -9.20 -7.44 8.79
N PRO A 158 -10.38 -8.09 8.72
CA PRO A 158 -11.55 -7.56 8.03
C PRO A 158 -11.95 -6.14 8.41
N ARG A 159 -11.71 -5.74 9.66
CA ARG A 159 -12.04 -4.41 10.17
C ARG A 159 -11.33 -3.30 9.40
N ALA A 160 -10.10 -3.52 8.92
CA ALA A 160 -9.34 -2.51 8.15
C ALA A 160 -10.06 -2.16 6.84
N TYR A 161 -10.52 -3.18 6.11
CA TYR A 161 -11.25 -3.05 4.85
C TYR A 161 -12.63 -2.42 5.08
N LEU A 162 -13.41 -2.97 6.00
CA LEU A 162 -14.79 -2.55 6.24
C LEU A 162 -14.86 -1.10 6.75
N GLU A 163 -13.92 -0.69 7.60
CA GLU A 163 -13.86 0.70 8.07
C GLU A 163 -13.47 1.66 6.94
N THR A 164 -12.54 1.27 6.06
CA THR A 164 -12.18 2.07 4.88
C THR A 164 -13.37 2.23 3.93
N LEU A 165 -14.07 1.14 3.61
CA LEU A 165 -15.27 1.13 2.76
C LEU A 165 -16.40 1.98 3.37
N LYS A 166 -16.61 1.87 4.68
CA LYS A 166 -17.59 2.68 5.42
C LYS A 166 -17.30 4.17 5.30
N ARG A 167 -16.03 4.59 5.44
CA ARG A 167 -15.62 6.00 5.27
C ARG A 167 -15.78 6.49 3.83
N LEU A 168 -15.56 5.62 2.85
CA LEU A 168 -15.80 5.91 1.43
C LEU A 168 -17.29 5.95 1.06
N GLY A 169 -18.17 5.33 1.87
CA GLY A 169 -19.60 5.21 1.59
C GLY A 169 -19.90 4.28 0.41
N VAL A 170 -19.15 3.18 0.27
CA VAL A 170 -19.32 2.20 -0.82
C VAL A 170 -19.41 0.77 -0.27
N GLU A 171 -20.14 -0.07 -0.97
CA GLU A 171 -20.22 -1.51 -0.67
C GLU A 171 -18.97 -2.26 -1.16
N PRO A 172 -18.58 -3.39 -0.55
CA PRO A 172 -17.41 -4.16 -0.99
C PRO A 172 -17.40 -4.49 -2.49
N SER A 173 -18.54 -4.89 -3.06
CA SER A 173 -18.69 -5.22 -4.48
C SER A 173 -18.43 -4.03 -5.42
N GLN A 174 -18.55 -2.81 -4.92
CA GLN A 174 -18.34 -1.57 -5.67
C GLN A 174 -16.87 -1.11 -5.64
N ALA A 175 -16.01 -1.78 -4.87
CA ALA A 175 -14.62 -1.38 -4.68
C ALA A 175 -13.64 -2.37 -5.31
N VAL A 176 -12.48 -1.84 -5.70
CA VAL A 176 -11.29 -2.60 -6.09
C VAL A 176 -10.19 -2.34 -5.06
N PHE A 177 -9.51 -3.38 -4.60
CA PHE A 177 -8.35 -3.28 -3.74
C PHE A 177 -7.08 -3.72 -4.46
N VAL A 178 -6.02 -2.94 -4.35
CA VAL A 178 -4.71 -3.21 -4.97
C VAL A 178 -3.67 -3.36 -3.87
N ASP A 179 -3.04 -4.52 -3.81
CA ASP A 179 -2.06 -4.86 -2.76
C ASP A 179 -1.07 -5.88 -3.30
N ASP A 180 0.16 -5.80 -2.85
CA ASP A 180 1.30 -6.64 -3.26
C ASP A 180 1.39 -7.95 -2.44
N GLU A 181 0.68 -8.06 -1.33
CA GLU A 181 0.64 -9.24 -0.47
C GLU A 181 -0.61 -10.10 -0.71
N ALA A 182 -0.42 -11.33 -1.19
CA ALA A 182 -1.51 -12.25 -1.53
C ALA A 182 -2.49 -12.48 -0.36
N VAL A 183 -2.00 -12.51 0.88
CA VAL A 183 -2.85 -12.69 2.06
C VAL A 183 -3.85 -11.55 2.24
N ASN A 184 -3.46 -10.31 1.91
CA ASN A 184 -4.32 -9.14 1.98
C ASN A 184 -5.34 -9.13 0.83
N VAL A 185 -4.90 -9.51 -0.37
CA VAL A 185 -5.75 -9.65 -1.56
C VAL A 185 -6.84 -10.69 -1.32
N ASP A 186 -6.47 -11.86 -0.79
CA ASP A 186 -7.42 -12.94 -0.53
C ASP A 186 -8.40 -12.59 0.60
N ALA A 187 -7.95 -11.82 1.61
CA ALA A 187 -8.84 -11.30 2.64
C ALA A 187 -9.86 -10.33 2.07
N ALA A 188 -9.44 -9.42 1.18
CA ALA A 188 -10.36 -8.50 0.49
C ALA A 188 -11.39 -9.27 -0.36
N ARG A 189 -10.97 -10.29 -1.11
CA ARG A 189 -11.86 -11.14 -1.92
C ARG A 189 -12.91 -11.85 -1.06
N ARG A 190 -12.53 -12.38 0.11
CA ARG A 190 -13.46 -13.00 1.06
C ARG A 190 -14.53 -12.05 1.58
N LEU A 191 -14.27 -10.74 1.56
CA LEU A 191 -15.22 -9.69 1.94
C LEU A 191 -16.07 -9.18 0.77
N GLY A 192 -15.88 -9.74 -0.43
CA GLY A 192 -16.64 -9.36 -1.63
C GLY A 192 -16.03 -8.21 -2.42
N LEU A 193 -14.82 -7.75 -2.08
CA LEU A 193 -14.09 -6.79 -2.92
C LEU A 193 -13.56 -7.49 -4.17
N ARG A 194 -13.52 -6.75 -5.27
CA ARG A 194 -12.56 -7.05 -6.34
C ARG A 194 -11.16 -6.77 -5.79
N ALA A 195 -10.19 -7.65 -6.02
CA ALA A 195 -8.83 -7.41 -5.55
C ALA A 195 -7.80 -7.88 -6.57
N VAL A 196 -6.81 -7.00 -6.79
CA VAL A 196 -5.68 -7.13 -7.71
C VAL A 196 -4.43 -7.38 -6.90
N LEU A 197 -3.70 -8.44 -7.26
CA LEU A 197 -2.36 -8.66 -6.71
C LEU A 197 -1.39 -7.80 -7.52
N PHE A 198 -0.83 -6.78 -6.88
CA PHE A 198 0.13 -5.90 -7.52
C PHE A 198 1.44 -6.65 -7.78
N THR A 199 1.89 -6.63 -9.03
CA THR A 199 3.15 -7.22 -9.48
C THR A 199 4.02 -6.18 -10.17
N ASP A 200 3.41 -5.43 -11.08
CA ASP A 200 3.99 -4.27 -11.75
C ASP A 200 2.89 -3.27 -12.18
N SER A 201 3.33 -2.07 -12.55
CA SER A 201 2.43 -0.96 -12.90
C SER A 201 1.70 -1.15 -14.23
N ASP A 202 2.27 -1.90 -15.18
CA ASP A 202 1.67 -2.13 -16.50
C ASP A 202 0.52 -3.14 -16.37
N SER A 203 0.76 -4.26 -15.68
CA SER A 203 -0.27 -5.24 -15.33
C SER A 203 -1.41 -4.61 -14.53
N LEU A 204 -1.10 -3.74 -13.56
CA LEU A 204 -2.12 -3.00 -12.81
C LEU A 204 -2.97 -2.10 -13.72
N LEU A 205 -2.33 -1.38 -14.64
CA LEU A 205 -3.03 -0.51 -15.59
C LEU A 205 -4.02 -1.31 -16.43
N GLU A 206 -3.57 -2.42 -17.03
CA GLU A 206 -4.42 -3.30 -17.83
C GLU A 206 -5.61 -3.84 -17.02
N GLU A 207 -5.38 -4.28 -15.78
CA GLU A 207 -6.46 -4.77 -14.92
C GLU A 207 -7.49 -3.69 -14.60
N LEU A 208 -7.04 -2.47 -14.30
CA LEU A 208 -7.96 -1.37 -14.00
C LEU A 208 -8.71 -0.88 -15.24
N GLU A 209 -8.07 -0.78 -16.40
CA GLU A 209 -8.75 -0.44 -17.67
C GLU A 209 -9.85 -1.45 -17.99
N ASN A 210 -9.57 -2.74 -17.80
CA ASN A 210 -10.57 -3.81 -17.97
C ASN A 210 -11.75 -3.70 -16.99
N LEU A 211 -11.49 -3.26 -15.76
CA LEU A 211 -12.52 -3.10 -14.73
C LEU A 211 -13.37 -1.84 -14.93
N PHE A 212 -12.76 -0.74 -15.38
CA PHE A 212 -13.44 0.52 -15.65
C PHE A 212 -14.08 0.59 -17.04
N GLN A 213 -13.71 -0.33 -17.95
CA GLN A 213 -14.11 -0.32 -19.36
C GLN A 213 -13.74 1.00 -20.07
N ASP A 214 -12.62 1.59 -19.67
CA ASP A 214 -12.17 2.90 -20.13
C ASP A 214 -10.64 2.92 -20.20
N SER A 215 -10.10 3.73 -21.12
CA SER A 215 -8.67 3.93 -21.28
C SER A 215 -8.15 4.80 -20.14
N LEU A 216 -7.15 4.28 -19.43
CA LEU A 216 -6.40 4.98 -18.41
C LEU A 216 -4.96 5.27 -18.86
N ALA A 217 -4.58 4.86 -20.07
CA ALA A 217 -3.33 5.26 -20.72
C ALA A 217 -3.18 6.80 -20.84
N PRO A 218 -1.94 7.34 -20.88
CA PRO A 218 -1.67 8.78 -20.95
C PRO A 218 -2.16 9.43 -22.25
#